data_AF-A0A7W1BE30-F1
#
_entry.id   AF-A0A7W1BE30-F1
#
_cell.length_a   1.000
_cell.length_b   1.000
_cell.length_c   1.000
_cell.angle_alpha   90.00
_cell.angle_beta   90.00
_cell.angle_gamma   90.00
#
_symmetry.space_group_name_H-M   'P 1'
#
loop_
_entity.id
_entity.type
_entity.pdbx_description
1 polymer ?
#
loop_
_entity_poly.entity_id
_entity_poly.type
_entity_poly.pdbx_seq_one_letter_code
_entity_poly.pdbx_strand_id
1 'polypeptide(L)'
;MLTATACAQANAPAGSPTPTDSPLSLADLKLTVLEAAGGRLAYCDPDEYPIPHGSPLQNAQARIAEIRADTSAFDAILRHERLSAGQQFTAEELIRISDDYKQMQA
;
A
#
# COMPACT_ATOMS: atom_id res chain seq x y z
N MET A 1 6.99 51.55 30.12
CA MET A 1 8.34 51.19 29.64
C MET A 1 8.49 49.68 29.77
N LEU A 2 8.12 48.92 28.73
CA LEU A 2 8.36 47.48 28.63
C LEU A 2 9.34 47.28 27.46
N THR A 3 10.53 46.78 27.77
CA THR A 3 11.62 46.55 26.83
C THR A 3 11.41 45.23 26.08
N ALA A 4 11.38 45.30 24.75
CA ALA A 4 11.44 44.14 23.87
C ALA A 4 12.90 43.67 23.73
N THR A 5 13.19 42.41 24.04
CA THR A 5 14.45 41.75 23.73
C THR A 5 14.31 40.99 22.41
N ALA A 6 14.90 41.56 21.34
CA ALA A 6 15.13 40.87 20.08
C ALA A 6 16.46 40.10 20.17
N CYS A 7 16.44 38.79 19.93
CA CYS A 7 17.66 38.03 19.64
C CYS A 7 17.90 38.06 18.13
N ALA A 8 19.00 38.71 17.73
CA ALA A 8 19.48 38.71 16.36
C ALA A 8 20.56 37.63 16.14
N GLN A 9 20.39 36.94 15.00
CA GLN A 9 21.37 36.28 14.13
C GLN A 9 22.29 35.16 14.66
N ALA A 10 22.08 33.97 14.10
CA ALA A 10 23.17 33.13 13.59
C ALA A 10 22.92 32.85 12.10
N ASN A 11 23.75 33.43 11.23
CA ASN A 11 23.83 33.06 9.82
C ASN A 11 24.46 31.67 9.70
N ALA A 12 23.64 30.62 9.68
CA ALA A 12 24.02 29.36 9.06
C ALA A 12 23.59 29.40 7.58
N PRO A 13 24.37 28.86 6.62
CA PRO A 13 23.84 28.67 5.28
C PRO A 13 22.62 27.77 5.41
N ALA A 14 21.46 28.30 5.08
CA ALA A 14 20.23 27.54 4.98
C ALA A 14 20.39 26.57 3.80
N GLY A 15 21.02 25.43 4.06
CA GLY A 15 20.84 24.26 3.23
C GLY A 15 19.35 23.95 3.28
N SER A 16 18.63 24.23 2.20
CA SER A 16 17.25 23.78 2.06
C SER A 16 17.26 22.27 2.30
N PRO A 17 16.44 21.72 3.22
CA PRO A 17 16.35 20.27 3.36
C PRO A 17 15.97 19.73 1.99
N THR A 18 16.88 18.99 1.38
CA THR A 18 16.58 18.29 0.13
C THR A 18 15.64 17.16 0.53
N PRO A 19 14.37 17.15 0.09
CA PRO A 19 13.48 16.04 0.41
C PRO A 19 14.14 14.76 -0.06
N THR A 20 14.42 13.87 0.89
CA THR A 20 15.14 12.60 0.68
C THR A 20 14.16 11.47 0.35
N ASP A 21 12.91 11.82 0.01
CA ASP A 21 11.90 10.83 -0.32
C ASP A 21 12.21 10.25 -1.69
N SER A 22 12.64 9.00 -1.68
CA SER A 22 12.62 8.19 -2.90
C SER A 22 11.16 8.13 -3.38
N PRO A 23 10.90 8.36 -4.68
CA PRO A 23 9.54 8.32 -5.19
C PRO A 23 8.92 6.94 -4.90
N LEU A 24 7.68 6.95 -4.41
CA LEU A 24 6.91 5.73 -4.16
C LEU A 24 6.82 4.88 -5.44
N SER A 25 6.82 3.56 -5.28
CA SER A 25 6.53 2.67 -6.40
C SER A 25 5.10 2.89 -6.90
N LEU A 26 4.81 2.53 -8.15
CA LEU A 26 3.44 2.62 -8.67
C LEU A 26 2.46 1.79 -7.83
N ALA A 27 2.90 0.63 -7.33
CA ALA A 27 2.09 -0.22 -6.47
C ALA A 27 1.74 0.47 -5.14
N ASP A 28 2.72 1.11 -4.51
CA ASP A 28 2.50 1.89 -3.29
C ASP A 28 1.55 3.06 -3.49
N LEU A 29 1.70 3.77 -4.62
CA LEU A 29 0.81 4.85 -4.99
C LEU A 29 -0.62 4.36 -5.17
N LYS A 30 -0.82 3.22 -5.84
CA LYS A 30 -2.15 2.62 -6.03
C LYS A 30 -2.81 2.30 -4.69
N LEU A 31 -2.10 1.65 -3.77
CA LEU A 31 -2.64 1.32 -2.44
C LEU A 31 -2.93 2.57 -1.61
N THR A 32 -2.05 3.58 -1.67
CA THR A 32 -2.26 4.86 -0.97
C THR A 32 -3.49 5.60 -1.49
N VAL A 33 -3.67 5.64 -2.82
CA VAL A 33 -4.85 6.26 -3.44
C VAL A 33 -6.12 5.48 -3.11
N LEU A 34 -6.05 4.14 -3.11
CA LEU A 34 -7.16 3.29 -2.74
C LEU A 34 -7.62 3.57 -1.31
N GLU A 35 -6.70 3.65 -0.35
CA GLU A 35 -7.01 3.99 1.04
C GLU A 35 -7.65 5.38 1.15
N ALA A 36 -7.06 6.38 0.48
CA ALA A 36 -7.60 7.75 0.45
C ALA A 36 -8.99 7.84 -0.21
N ALA A 37 -9.32 6.93 -1.13
CA ALA A 37 -10.62 6.84 -1.79
C ALA A 37 -11.68 6.04 -1.00
N GLY A 38 -11.36 5.55 0.21
CA GLY A 38 -12.27 4.78 1.05
C GLY A 38 -11.93 3.29 1.17
N GLY A 39 -10.75 2.87 0.70
CA GLY A 39 -10.13 1.56 0.94
C GLY A 39 -10.60 0.41 0.05
N ARG A 40 -11.77 0.50 -0.58
CA ARG A 40 -12.31 -0.54 -1.46
C ARG A 40 -13.03 0.10 -2.64
N LEU A 41 -12.67 -0.29 -3.86
CA LEU A 41 -13.45 0.08 -5.05
C LEU A 41 -14.68 -0.83 -5.16
N ALA A 42 -15.78 -0.26 -5.64
CA ALA A 42 -16.92 -1.02 -6.12
C ALA A 42 -16.70 -1.29 -7.62
N TYR A 43 -16.41 -2.54 -7.95
CA TYR A 43 -16.14 -2.98 -9.32
C TYR A 43 -16.74 -4.37 -9.57
N CYS A 44 -16.77 -4.80 -10.82
CA CYS A 44 -17.24 -6.14 -11.17
C CYS A 44 -16.11 -7.16 -10.93
N ASP A 45 -15.90 -7.57 -9.68
CA ASP A 45 -14.92 -8.59 -9.32
C ASP A 45 -15.25 -9.92 -10.02
N PRO A 46 -14.39 -10.45 -10.90
CA PRO A 46 -14.63 -11.71 -11.60
C PRO A 46 -14.80 -12.92 -10.68
N ASP A 47 -14.32 -12.84 -9.44
CA ASP A 47 -14.48 -13.90 -8.44
C ASP A 47 -15.93 -13.92 -7.88
N GLU A 48 -16.64 -12.79 -7.91
CA GLU A 48 -17.97 -12.62 -7.28
C GLU A 48 -19.11 -12.32 -8.27
N TYR A 49 -18.82 -11.66 -9.40
CA TYR A 49 -19.80 -11.17 -10.35
C TYR A 49 -19.68 -11.85 -11.73
N PRO A 50 -20.80 -12.17 -12.41
CA PRO A 50 -22.20 -11.96 -11.99
C PRO A 50 -22.70 -13.01 -10.99
N ILE A 51 -21.96 -14.11 -10.83
CA ILE A 51 -22.20 -15.17 -9.86
C ILE A 51 -20.87 -15.54 -9.20
N PRO A 52 -20.83 -15.85 -7.89
CA PRO A 52 -19.59 -16.22 -7.23
C PRO A 52 -18.98 -17.52 -7.75
N HIS A 53 -17.66 -17.53 -7.92
CA HIS A 53 -16.88 -18.69 -8.35
C HIS A 53 -15.86 -19.07 -7.27
N GLY A 54 -15.99 -20.27 -6.69
CA GLY A 54 -15.08 -20.75 -5.65
C GLY A 54 -15.27 -20.06 -4.30
N SER A 55 -14.42 -20.40 -3.33
CA SER A 55 -14.34 -19.66 -2.06
C SER A 55 -13.23 -18.60 -2.12
N PRO A 56 -13.30 -17.52 -1.31
CA PRO A 56 -12.23 -16.51 -1.27
C PRO A 56 -10.84 -17.10 -1.05
N LEU A 57 -10.74 -18.09 -0.15
CA LEU A 57 -9.46 -18.76 0.11
C LEU A 57 -8.99 -19.59 -1.09
N GLN A 58 -9.88 -20.32 -1.76
CA GLN A 58 -9.50 -21.08 -2.97
C GLN A 58 -8.97 -20.15 -4.06
N ASN A 59 -9.64 -19.02 -4.28
CA ASN A 59 -9.23 -18.04 -5.28
C ASN A 59 -7.88 -17.39 -4.92
N ALA A 60 -7.71 -17.01 -3.64
CA ALA A 60 -6.45 -16.49 -3.14
C ALA A 60 -5.29 -17.50 -3.30
N GLN A 61 -5.53 -18.77 -2.96
CA GLN A 61 -4.54 -19.84 -3.14
C GLN A 61 -4.20 -20.08 -4.61
N ALA A 62 -5.18 -19.98 -5.52
CA ALA A 62 -4.94 -20.11 -6.95
C ALA A 62 -4.12 -18.96 -7.53
N ARG A 63 -4.24 -17.74 -6.96
CA ARG A 63 -3.59 -16.52 -7.48
C ARG A 63 -2.25 -16.19 -6.83
N ILE A 64 -1.97 -16.69 -5.62
CA ILE A 64 -0.80 -16.25 -4.83
C ILE A 64 0.55 -16.43 -5.56
N ALA A 65 0.67 -17.42 -6.45
CA ALA A 65 1.88 -17.61 -7.25
C ALA A 65 2.09 -16.47 -8.26
N GLU A 66 1.02 -15.98 -8.89
CA GLU A 66 1.04 -14.82 -9.78
C GLU A 66 1.40 -13.56 -8.98
N ILE A 67 0.75 -13.34 -7.84
CA ILE A 67 1.01 -12.17 -6.98
C ILE A 67 2.48 -12.13 -6.58
N ARG A 68 3.06 -13.26 -6.14
CA ARG A 68 4.48 -13.35 -5.76
C ARG A 68 5.43 -13.11 -6.94
N ALA A 69 5.00 -13.37 -8.17
CA ALA A 69 5.80 -13.09 -9.38
C ALA A 69 5.83 -11.59 -9.71
N ASP A 70 4.79 -10.84 -9.36
CA ASP A 70 4.83 -9.36 -9.34
C ASP A 70 5.45 -8.88 -8.02
N THR A 71 6.78 -8.88 -7.97
CA THR A 71 7.52 -8.52 -6.76
C THR A 71 7.22 -7.09 -6.30
N SER A 72 6.95 -6.16 -7.22
CA SER A 72 6.63 -4.78 -6.87
C SER A 72 5.28 -4.68 -6.17
N ALA A 73 4.25 -5.36 -6.68
CA ALA A 73 2.94 -5.37 -6.05
C ALA A 73 2.97 -6.16 -4.73
N PHE A 74 3.61 -7.33 -4.71
CA PHE A 74 3.68 -8.16 -3.52
C PHE A 74 4.37 -7.45 -2.36
N ASP A 75 5.53 -6.82 -2.58
CA ASP A 75 6.23 -6.08 -1.53
C ASP A 75 5.44 -4.86 -1.03
N ALA A 76 4.67 -4.20 -1.90
CA ALA A 76 3.79 -3.10 -1.51
C ALA A 76 2.61 -3.58 -0.65
N ILE A 77 1.96 -4.68 -1.04
CA ILE A 77 0.87 -5.29 -0.30
C ILE A 77 1.33 -5.78 1.06
N LEU A 78 2.49 -6.46 1.15
CA LEU A 78 3.01 -6.90 2.45
C LEU A 78 3.27 -5.71 3.38
N ARG A 79 3.79 -4.59 2.87
CA ARG A 79 3.98 -3.38 3.67
C ARG A 79 2.65 -2.75 4.09
N HIS A 80 1.67 -2.69 3.20
CA HIS A 80 0.32 -2.18 3.50
C HIS A 80 -0.36 -3.01 4.60
N GLU A 81 -0.32 -4.33 4.48
CA GLU A 81 -0.91 -5.29 5.42
C GLU A 81 -0.06 -5.52 6.69
N ARG A 82 1.12 -4.88 6.79
CA ARG A 82 2.09 -5.01 7.89
C ARG A 82 2.56 -6.46 8.09
N LEU A 83 2.76 -7.17 6.99
CA LEU A 83 3.22 -8.55 6.92
C LEU A 83 4.71 -8.60 6.57
N SER A 84 5.37 -9.69 6.96
CA SER A 84 6.79 -9.92 6.65
C SER A 84 6.94 -10.85 5.45
N ALA A 85 7.93 -10.58 4.60
CA ALA A 85 8.29 -11.50 3.52
C ALA A 85 8.78 -12.86 4.10
N GLY A 86 8.47 -13.95 3.41
CA GLY A 86 8.94 -15.29 3.77
C GLY A 86 8.22 -15.98 4.93
N GLN A 87 7.28 -15.32 5.60
CA GLN A 87 6.42 -15.98 6.59
C GLN A 87 5.39 -16.90 5.92
N GLN A 88 4.84 -17.83 6.71
CA GLN A 88 3.61 -18.54 6.34
C GLN A 88 2.42 -17.62 6.62
N PHE A 89 1.58 -17.41 5.63
CA PHE A 89 0.39 -16.58 5.77
C PHE A 89 -0.80 -17.40 6.25
N THR A 90 -1.63 -16.83 7.13
CA THR A 90 -2.92 -17.43 7.48
C THR A 90 -3.89 -17.41 6.28
N ALA A 91 -5.01 -18.11 6.41
CA ALA A 91 -6.06 -18.08 5.38
C ALA A 91 -6.58 -16.65 5.15
N GLU A 92 -6.81 -15.89 6.23
CA GLU A 92 -7.30 -14.52 6.19
C GLU A 92 -6.25 -13.56 5.60
N GLU A 93 -4.97 -13.77 5.89
CA GLU A 93 -3.89 -12.99 5.28
C GLU A 93 -3.76 -13.26 3.78
N LEU A 94 -3.89 -14.52 3.33
CA LEU A 94 -3.90 -14.85 1.91
C LEU A 94 -5.07 -14.18 1.19
N ILE A 95 -6.25 -14.17 1.80
CA ILE A 95 -7.43 -13.49 1.23
C ILE A 95 -7.16 -11.99 1.12
N ARG A 96 -6.68 -11.33 2.17
CA ARG A 96 -6.36 -9.89 2.14
C ARG A 96 -5.32 -9.55 1.07
N ILE A 97 -4.23 -10.32 1.00
CA ILE A 97 -3.19 -10.14 -0.04
C ILE A 97 -3.81 -10.25 -1.45
N SER A 98 -4.66 -11.24 -1.67
CA SER A 98 -5.32 -11.44 -2.96
C SER A 98 -6.33 -10.33 -3.29
N ASP A 99 -7.08 -9.85 -2.30
CA ASP A 99 -8.06 -8.79 -2.48
C ASP A 99 -7.39 -7.44 -2.80
N ASP A 100 -6.32 -7.08 -2.10
CA ASP A 100 -5.57 -5.85 -2.38
C ASP A 100 -4.97 -5.86 -3.79
N TYR A 101 -4.41 -7.01 -4.20
CA TYR A 101 -3.88 -7.17 -5.56
C TYR A 101 -4.97 -6.99 -6.62
N LYS A 102 -6.17 -7.53 -6.40
CA LYS A 102 -7.32 -7.28 -7.30
C LYS A 102 -7.71 -5.81 -7.32
N GLN A 103 -7.82 -5.16 -6.16
CA GLN A 103 -8.22 -3.74 -6.08
C GLN A 103 -7.22 -2.81 -6.77
N MET A 104 -5.93 -3.15 -6.77
CA MET A 104 -4.90 -2.42 -7.53
C MET A 104 -5.07 -2.56 -9.05
N GLN A 105 -5.83 -3.54 -9.53
CA GLN A 105 -6.08 -3.84 -10.95
C GLN A 105 -7.50 -3.50 -11.41
N ALA A 106 -8.38 -3.11 -10.48
CA ALA A 106 -9.78 -2.78 -10.76
C ALA A 106 -9.97 -1.50 -11.59
#